data_AF-A0A133VT25-F1
#
_entry.id   AF-A0A133VT25-F1
#
_cell.length_a   1.000
_cell.length_b   1.000
_cell.length_c   1.000
_cell.angle_alpha   90.00
_cell.angle_beta   90.00
_cell.angle_gamma   90.00
#
_symmetry.space_group_name_H-M   'P 1'
#
loop_
_entity.id
_entity.type
_entity.pdbx_description
1 polymer ?
#
loop_
_entity_poly.entity_id
_entity_poly.type
_entity_poly.pdbx_seq_one_letter_code
_entity_poly.pdbx_strand_id
1 'polypeptide(L)'
;MPTKRELLEEKTVKELKQMARDKDLSGYSGMRKAGLADLISAEYTKAEIESWPEVEEAKPAPEEEIEEEEAGEVVEEAKPVEVTRIEEKFGEAIEPAPEEELEEEKLPMGIIVGVGIVIIIIVIVVAALTLL
;
A
#
# COMPACT_ATOMS: atom_id res chain seq x y z
N MET A 1 10.06 19.60 -9.46
CA MET A 1 10.61 18.43 -8.74
C MET A 1 9.59 17.32 -8.90
N PRO A 2 9.99 16.10 -9.30
CA PRO A 2 9.05 15.01 -9.43
C PRO A 2 8.45 14.67 -8.06
N THR A 3 7.18 14.31 -8.06
CA THR A 3 6.44 13.82 -6.90
C THR A 3 6.81 12.37 -6.59
N LYS A 4 6.51 11.89 -5.38
CA LYS A 4 6.76 10.48 -5.02
C LYS A 4 6.05 9.53 -6.00
N ARG A 5 4.83 9.88 -6.38
CA ARG A 5 3.97 9.07 -7.23
C ARG A 5 4.52 8.98 -8.65
N GLU A 6 4.99 10.08 -9.23
CA GLU A 6 5.64 10.07 -10.55
C GLU A 6 6.85 9.13 -10.58
N LEU A 7 7.70 9.15 -9.54
CA LEU A 7 8.84 8.24 -9.43
C LEU A 7 8.43 6.76 -9.32
N LEU A 8 7.28 6.47 -8.72
CA LEU A 8 6.74 5.11 -8.59
C LEU A 8 6.00 4.65 -9.85
N GLU A 9 5.43 5.58 -10.62
CA GLU A 9 4.79 5.30 -11.90
C GLU A 9 5.82 4.95 -12.99
N GLU A 10 7.04 5.50 -12.89
CA GLU A 10 8.16 5.11 -13.75
C GLU A 10 8.65 3.68 -13.49
N LYS A 11 8.51 3.18 -12.25
CA LYS A 11 8.90 1.81 -11.87
C LYS A 11 7.92 0.75 -12.38
N THR A 12 8.42 -0.47 -12.57
CA THR A 12 7.63 -1.64 -12.97
C THR A 12 6.86 -2.23 -11.79
N VAL A 13 5.81 -3.01 -12.07
CA VAL A 13 5.03 -3.71 -11.03
C VAL A 13 5.93 -4.66 -10.22
N LYS A 14 6.93 -5.28 -10.84
CA LYS A 14 7.88 -6.18 -10.15
C LYS A 14 8.72 -5.42 -9.13
N GLU A 15 9.26 -4.27 -9.50
CA GLU A 15 10.03 -3.41 -8.60
C GLU A 15 9.17 -2.89 -7.46
N LEU A 16 7.95 -2.42 -7.74
CA LEU A 16 7.03 -1.97 -6.70
C LEU A 16 6.70 -3.11 -5.72
N LYS A 17 6.46 -4.33 -6.21
CA LYS A 17 6.26 -5.50 -5.34
C LYS A 17 7.51 -5.85 -4.51
N GLN A 18 8.70 -5.66 -5.07
CA GLN A 18 9.95 -5.89 -4.35
C GLN A 18 10.15 -4.85 -3.24
N MET A 19 9.88 -3.57 -3.54
CA MET A 19 9.88 -2.51 -2.52
C MET A 19 8.88 -2.83 -1.41
N ALA A 20 7.65 -3.20 -1.75
CA ALA A 20 6.66 -3.58 -0.75
C ALA A 20 7.11 -4.78 0.11
N ARG A 21 7.82 -5.75 -0.48
CA ARG A 21 8.39 -6.89 0.23
C ARG A 21 9.53 -6.48 1.17
N ASP A 22 10.41 -5.58 0.74
CA ASP A 22 11.59 -5.19 1.52
C ASP A 22 11.22 -4.33 2.75
N LYS A 23 9.99 -3.78 2.77
CA LYS A 23 9.38 -3.14 3.94
C LYS A 23 8.37 -4.05 4.67
N ASP A 24 8.28 -5.33 4.31
CA ASP A 24 7.34 -6.29 4.89
C ASP A 24 5.87 -5.82 4.86
N LEU A 25 5.48 -5.07 3.81
CA LEU A 25 4.10 -4.59 3.66
C LEU A 25 3.17 -5.76 3.38
N SER A 26 1.94 -5.70 3.86
CA SER A 26 0.93 -6.74 3.63
C SER A 26 -0.05 -6.33 2.53
N GLY A 27 -0.73 -7.30 1.92
CA GLY A 27 -1.78 -7.02 0.93
C GLY A 27 -1.30 -6.59 -0.47
N TYR A 28 0.01 -6.47 -0.71
CA TYR A 28 0.54 -5.99 -2.00
C TYR A 28 0.46 -7.01 -3.15
N SER A 29 0.31 -8.31 -2.85
CA SER A 29 0.38 -9.39 -3.87
C SER A 29 -0.70 -9.28 -4.96
N GLY A 30 -1.92 -8.91 -4.57
CA GLY A 30 -3.08 -8.76 -5.47
C GLY A 30 -3.36 -7.33 -5.93
N MET A 31 -2.55 -6.35 -5.53
CA MET A 31 -2.79 -4.95 -5.89
C MET A 31 -2.38 -4.64 -7.33
N ARG A 32 -3.16 -3.75 -7.97
CA ARG A 32 -2.81 -3.13 -9.26
C ARG A 32 -1.65 -2.16 -9.07
N LYS A 33 -0.95 -1.81 -10.17
CA LYS A 33 0.20 -0.88 -10.17
C LYS A 33 -0.08 0.41 -9.39
N ALA A 34 -1.23 1.04 -9.63
CA ALA A 34 -1.62 2.26 -8.93
C ALA A 34 -1.76 2.05 -7.42
N GLY A 35 -2.41 0.96 -6.99
CA GLY A 35 -2.56 0.63 -5.57
C GLY A 35 -1.22 0.31 -4.90
N LEU A 36 -0.31 -0.37 -5.61
CA LEU A 36 1.06 -0.59 -5.16
C LEU A 36 1.81 0.74 -4.97
N ALA A 37 1.72 1.66 -5.95
CA ALA A 37 2.36 2.96 -5.85
C ALA A 37 1.80 3.79 -4.68
N ASP A 38 0.48 3.75 -4.45
CA ASP A 38 -0.15 4.46 -3.33
C ASP A 38 0.32 3.89 -1.98
N LEU A 39 0.32 2.56 -1.84
CA LEU A 39 0.78 1.85 -0.64
C LEU A 39 2.27 2.12 -0.35
N ILE A 40 3.12 2.10 -1.38
CA ILE A 40 4.54 2.41 -1.25
C ILE A 40 4.74 3.90 -0.92
N SER A 41 3.95 4.80 -1.50
CA SER A 41 4.08 6.24 -1.26
C SER A 41 3.79 6.67 0.18
N ALA A 42 2.97 5.88 0.89
CA ALA A 42 2.66 6.05 2.31
C ALA A 42 3.87 5.70 3.20
N GLU A 43 4.57 4.62 2.88
CA GLU A 43 5.63 4.04 3.74
C GLU A 43 7.06 4.43 3.31
N TYR A 44 7.24 4.85 2.06
CA TYR A 44 8.53 5.28 1.53
C TYR A 44 8.67 6.80 1.49
N THR A 45 9.87 7.27 1.84
CA THR A 45 10.30 8.64 1.57
C THR A 45 10.74 8.79 0.11
N LYS A 46 10.71 10.03 -0.39
CA LYS A 46 11.14 10.33 -1.75
C LYS A 46 12.59 9.89 -2.02
N ALA A 47 13.47 10.07 -1.03
CA ALA A 47 14.88 9.72 -1.15
C ALA A 47 15.08 8.19 -1.28
N GLU A 48 14.32 7.38 -0.54
CA GLU A 48 14.39 5.92 -0.63
C GLU A 48 13.91 5.40 -2.00
N ILE A 49 12.88 6.02 -2.58
CA ILE A 49 12.36 5.67 -3.91
C ILE A 49 13.40 6.00 -5.00
N GLU A 50 14.05 7.16 -4.88
CA GLU A 50 15.06 7.65 -5.83
C GLU A 50 16.37 6.85 -5.73
N SER A 51 16.75 6.40 -4.53
CA SER A 51 17.94 5.57 -4.31
C SER A 51 17.76 4.10 -4.66
N TRP A 52 16.54 3.69 -5.02
CA TRP A 52 16.25 2.28 -5.27
C TRP A 52 16.96 1.81 -6.54
N PRO A 53 17.81 0.77 -6.47
CA PRO A 53 18.51 0.28 -7.65
C PRO A 53 17.48 -0.17 -8.69
N GLU A 54 17.59 0.33 -9.92
CA GLU A 54 16.89 -0.28 -11.06
C GLU A 54 17.37 -1.73 -11.13
N VAL A 55 16.46 -2.65 -10.85
CA VAL A 55 16.78 -4.07 -10.95
C VAL A 55 16.85 -4.35 -12.45
N GLU A 56 18.08 -4.46 -12.98
CA GLU A 56 18.28 -4.92 -14.35
C GLU A 56 17.51 -6.23 -14.51
N GLU A 57 16.45 -6.18 -15.33
CA GLU A 57 15.60 -7.32 -15.58
C GLU A 57 16.47 -8.47 -16.11
N ALA A 58 16.70 -9.47 -15.27
CA ALA A 58 17.12 -10.77 -15.77
C ALA A 58 16.01 -11.25 -16.70
N LYS A 59 16.26 -11.07 -18.00
CA LYS A 59 15.45 -11.41 -19.16
C LYS A 59 14.45 -12.52 -18.83
N PRO A 60 13.13 -12.23 -18.73
CA PRO A 60 12.17 -13.26 -18.41
C PRO A 60 12.16 -14.30 -19.52
N ALA A 61 12.24 -15.58 -19.13
CA ALA A 61 11.80 -16.68 -19.97
C ALA A 61 10.33 -16.41 -20.37
N PRO A 62 9.89 -16.83 -21.57
CA PRO A 62 8.57 -16.49 -22.09
C PRO A 62 7.49 -17.14 -21.23
N GLU A 63 6.76 -16.33 -20.46
CA GLU A 63 5.53 -16.75 -19.81
C GLU A 63 4.36 -16.19 -20.60
N GLU A 64 3.47 -17.12 -20.94
CA GLU A 64 2.45 -17.07 -21.97
C GLU A 64 1.42 -15.96 -21.75
N GLU A 65 1.04 -15.33 -22.87
CA GLU A 65 -0.16 -14.50 -23.00
C GLU A 65 -1.38 -15.32 -22.58
N ILE A 66 -2.04 -14.92 -21.50
CA ILE A 66 -3.43 -15.30 -21.26
C ILE A 66 -4.26 -14.10 -21.65
N GLU A 67 -4.61 -14.05 -22.94
CA GLU A 67 -5.80 -13.35 -23.42
C GLU A 67 -7.02 -14.04 -22.81
N GLU A 68 -7.87 -13.32 -22.09
CA GLU A 68 -9.29 -13.65 -22.05
C GLU A 68 -10.11 -12.41 -22.39
N GLU A 69 -10.89 -12.63 -23.44
CA GLU A 69 -11.71 -11.73 -24.24
C GLU A 69 -12.72 -10.89 -23.45
N GLU A 70 -12.93 -9.67 -23.94
CA GLU A 70 -14.25 -9.06 -23.98
C GLU A 70 -15.20 -9.95 -24.79
N ALA A 71 -16.31 -10.38 -24.18
CA ALA A 71 -17.51 -10.77 -24.91
C ALA A 71 -18.69 -10.00 -24.32
N GLY A 72 -19.19 -9.04 -25.11
CA GLY A 72 -20.36 -8.25 -24.79
C GLY A 72 -21.69 -8.95 -25.10
N GLU A 73 -22.74 -8.20 -24.75
CA GLU A 73 -24.07 -8.13 -25.39
C GLU A 73 -24.99 -9.36 -25.33
N VAL A 74 -26.13 -9.26 -24.62
CA VAL A 74 -27.48 -9.31 -25.23
C VAL A 74 -28.51 -8.52 -24.38
N VAL A 75 -29.32 -7.76 -25.10
CA VAL A 75 -30.45 -6.88 -24.78
C VAL A 75 -31.71 -7.64 -24.34
N GLU A 76 -32.56 -7.03 -23.49
CA GLU A 76 -34.04 -7.04 -23.49
C GLU A 76 -34.54 -6.34 -22.20
N GLU A 77 -35.61 -5.56 -22.08
CA GLU A 77 -36.60 -4.93 -22.95
C GLU A 77 -37.28 -3.86 -22.06
N ALA A 78 -37.81 -2.80 -22.66
CA ALA A 78 -38.37 -1.62 -22.00
C ALA A 78 -39.63 -1.88 -21.16
N LYS A 79 -39.81 -1.10 -20.08
CA LYS A 79 -41.09 -0.43 -19.75
C LYS A 79 -40.87 0.97 -19.14
N PRO A 80 -41.65 1.99 -19.55
CA PRO A 80 -41.47 3.38 -19.13
C PRO A 80 -42.34 3.71 -17.92
N VAL A 81 -41.81 4.40 -16.90
CA VAL A 81 -42.65 5.05 -15.88
C VAL A 81 -42.05 6.39 -15.44
N GLU A 82 -42.72 7.43 -15.92
CA GLU A 82 -43.06 8.72 -15.33
C GLU A 82 -42.00 9.57 -14.59
N VAL A 83 -41.67 10.66 -15.27
CA VAL A 83 -41.12 11.92 -14.77
C VAL A 83 -42.05 12.51 -13.69
N THR A 84 -41.55 12.65 -12.46
CA THR A 84 -42.11 13.62 -11.51
C THR A 84 -41.03 14.49 -10.88
N ARG A 85 -41.11 15.77 -11.28
CA ARG A 85 -40.99 16.96 -10.45
C ARG A 85 -39.66 17.18 -9.69
N ILE A 86 -38.89 18.10 -10.27
CA ILE A 86 -37.89 18.94 -9.60
C ILE A 86 -38.60 19.73 -8.49
N GLU A 87 -38.15 19.58 -7.25
CA GLU A 87 -38.28 20.62 -6.22
C GLU A 87 -36.89 20.87 -5.63
N GLU A 88 -36.41 22.09 -5.88
CA GLU A 88 -35.30 22.70 -5.15
C GLU A 88 -35.62 22.74 -3.65
N LYS A 89 -34.68 22.29 -2.82
CA LYS A 89 -34.40 22.96 -1.55
C LYS A 89 -32.91 23.03 -1.31
N PHE A 90 -32.38 24.18 -1.69
CA PHE A 90 -31.18 24.78 -1.15
C PHE A 90 -31.37 25.02 0.36
N GLY A 91 -30.40 24.64 1.19
CA GLY A 91 -30.34 25.11 2.58
C GLY A 91 -29.73 24.15 3.59
N GLU A 92 -28.52 24.52 4.02
CA GLU A 92 -28.09 24.52 5.44
C GLU A 92 -27.40 23.28 6.03
N ALA A 93 -26.06 23.28 5.91
CA ALA A 93 -25.06 23.33 7.00
C ALA A 93 -24.89 22.18 8.04
N ILE A 94 -23.60 21.81 8.21
CA ILE A 94 -22.89 21.17 9.36
C ILE A 94 -23.00 19.62 9.35
N GLU A 95 -21.92 18.84 9.24
CA GLU A 95 -20.89 18.61 10.28
C GLU A 95 -19.49 18.27 9.71
N PRO A 96 -18.40 18.57 10.45
CA PRO A 96 -17.02 18.29 10.06
C PRO A 96 -16.68 16.80 10.08
N ALA A 97 -15.62 16.48 9.33
CA ALA A 97 -15.07 15.16 9.07
C ALA A 97 -14.96 14.24 10.31
N PRO A 98 -15.13 12.90 10.14
CA PRO A 98 -14.80 11.95 11.19
C PRO A 98 -13.32 12.09 11.54
N GLU A 99 -13.04 12.39 12.80
CA GLU A 99 -11.70 12.36 13.37
C GLU A 99 -11.26 10.90 13.38
N GLU A 100 -10.24 10.55 12.57
CA GLU A 100 -9.61 9.24 12.61
C GLU A 100 -8.91 9.08 13.96
N GLU A 101 -9.57 8.37 14.89
CA GLU A 101 -8.93 7.88 16.10
C GLU A 101 -7.80 6.92 15.68
N LEU A 102 -6.54 7.37 15.85
CA LEU A 102 -5.35 6.55 15.72
C LEU A 102 -5.48 5.35 16.67
N GLU A 103 -5.84 4.19 16.11
CA GLU A 103 -5.79 2.93 16.82
C GLU A 103 -4.33 2.67 17.24
N GLU A 104 -4.02 2.90 18.52
CA GLU A 104 -2.77 2.46 19.11
C GLU A 104 -2.70 0.93 19.01
N GLU A 105 -1.90 0.45 18.07
CA GLU A 105 -1.65 -0.96 17.82
C GLU A 105 -1.05 -1.59 19.09
N LYS A 106 -1.89 -2.21 19.91
CA LYS A 106 -1.48 -2.92 21.13
C LYS A 106 -0.64 -4.13 20.72
N LEU A 107 0.69 -3.97 20.70
CA LEU A 107 1.61 -5.08 20.51
C LEU A 107 1.28 -6.21 21.50
N PRO A 108 1.17 -7.47 21.02
CA PRO A 108 0.81 -8.58 21.89
C PRO A 108 1.85 -8.70 23.01
N MET A 109 1.37 -8.79 24.25
CA MET A 109 2.16 -8.68 25.48
C MET A 109 3.40 -9.61 25.52
N GLY A 110 3.40 -10.72 24.78
CA GLY A 110 4.54 -11.62 24.63
C GLY A 110 5.75 -11.02 23.88
N ILE A 111 5.54 -10.11 22.92
CA ILE A 111 6.62 -9.45 22.17
C ILE A 111 7.36 -8.47 23.08
N ILE A 112 6.64 -7.73 23.93
CA ILE A 112 7.23 -6.76 24.86
C ILE A 112 8.17 -7.47 25.86
N VAL A 113 7.77 -8.64 26.37
CA VAL A 113 8.61 -9.44 27.28
C VAL A 113 9.84 -9.99 26.55
N GLY A 114 9.68 -10.47 25.31
CA GLY A 114 10.80 -10.98 24.50
C GLY A 114 11.84 -9.91 24.17
N VAL A 115 11.39 -8.73 23.73
CA VAL A 115 12.28 -7.60 23.41
C VAL A 115 13.03 -7.12 24.67
N GLY A 116 12.36 -7.06 25.82
CA GLY A 116 12.99 -6.71 27.09
C GLY A 116 14.13 -7.68 27.48
N ILE A 117 13.91 -8.99 27.34
CA ILE A 117 14.93 -10.01 27.64
C ILE A 117 16.15 -9.87 26.72
N VAL A 118 15.91 -9.66 25.42
CA VAL A 118 17.00 -9.50 24.44
C VAL A 118 17.85 -8.27 24.75
N ILE A 119 17.22 -7.14 25.08
CA ILE A 119 17.94 -5.92 25.45
C ILE A 119 18.78 -6.15 26.72
N ILE A 120 18.24 -6.82 27.74
CA ILE A 120 18.98 -7.14 28.97
C ILE A 120 20.22 -8.00 28.66
N ILE A 121 20.07 -9.03 27.81
CA ILE A 121 21.20 -9.88 27.41
C ILE A 121 22.28 -9.06 26.70
N ILE A 122 21.89 -8.18 25.76
CA ILE A 122 22.85 -7.32 25.05
C ILE A 122 23.60 -6.42 26.03
N VAL A 123 22.91 -5.82 26.99
CA VAL A 123 23.54 -4.96 28.01
C VAL A 123 24.54 -5.75 28.85
N ILE A 124 24.20 -6.98 29.27
CA ILE A 124 25.11 -7.85 30.04
C ILE A 124 26.35 -8.20 29.21
N VAL A 125 26.18 -8.56 27.94
CA VAL A 125 27.29 -8.92 27.04
C VAL A 125 28.21 -7.73 26.81
N VAL A 126 27.66 -6.54 26.56
CA VAL A 126 28.43 -5.31 26.38
C VAL A 126 29.17 -4.96 27.67
N ALA A 127 28.52 -5.02 28.83
CA ALA A 127 29.17 -4.76 30.11
C ALA A 127 30.32 -5.74 30.40
N ALA A 128 30.12 -7.03 30.12
CA ALA A 128 31.15 -8.06 30.28
C ALA A 128 32.33 -7.83 29.32
N LEU A 129 32.08 -7.42 28.07
CA LEU A 129 33.13 -7.06 27.11
C LEU A 129 33.90 -5.80 27.51
N THR A 130 33.25 -4.83 28.17
CA THR A 130 33.93 -3.61 28.66
C THR A 130 34.73 -3.82 29.94
N LEU A 131 34.48 -4.90 30.68
CA LEU A 131 35.16 -5.23 31.93
C LEU A 131 36.34 -6.23 31.75
N LEU A 132 36.53 -6.74 30.54
CA LEU A 132 37.62 -7.66 30.14
C LEU A 132 38.80 -6.87 29.57
#